data_AF-A0A0F9H5R1-F1
#
_entry.id   AF-A0A0F9H5R1-F1
#
_cell.length_a   1.000
_cell.length_b   1.000
_cell.length_c   1.000
_cell.angle_alpha   90.00
_cell.angle_beta   90.00
_cell.angle_gamma   90.00
#
_symmetry.space_group_name_H-M   'P 1'
#
loop_
_entity.id
_entity.type
_entity.pdbx_description
1 polymer ?
#
loop_
_entity_poly.entity_id
_entity_poly.type
_entity_poly.pdbx_seq_one_letter_code
_entity_poly.pdbx_strand_id
1 'polypeptide(L)' 'MRIVVKVEKIREIQKERRDINRRELCDIDFYEDGKLLEIDPEIIKHFMFTGLNNTDFIDSDFYKTEFKNKPSG' A
#
# COMPACT_ATOMS: atom_id res chain seq x y z
N MET A 1 26.79 17.24 -7.00
CA MET A 1 26.05 17.64 -5.79
C MET A 1 26.05 16.45 -4.82
N ARG A 2 26.34 16.65 -3.54
CA ARG A 2 26.24 15.59 -2.51
C ARG A 2 24.98 15.84 -1.69
N ILE A 3 24.26 14.78 -1.35
CA ILE A 3 23.10 14.84 -0.43
C ILE A 3 23.51 14.28 0.94
N VAL A 4 22.90 14.79 2.00
CA VAL A 4 23.08 14.28 3.36
C VAL A 4 21.93 13.34 3.67
N VAL A 5 22.23 12.09 4.00
CA VAL A 5 21.24 11.07 4.39
C VAL A 5 21.52 10.65 5.83
N LYS A 6 20.49 10.73 6.69
CA LYS A 6 20.56 10.22 8.06
C LYS A 6 20.23 8.74 8.05
N VAL A 7 21.20 7.90 8.43
CA VAL A 7 21.04 6.43 8.41
C VAL A 7 19.93 5.99 9.37
N GLU A 8 19.83 6.66 10.52
CA GLU A 8 18.82 6.41 11.55
C GLU A 8 17.41 6.59 10.98
N LYS A 9 17.20 7.63 10.15
CA LYS A 9 15.90 7.88 9.53
C LYS A 9 15.51 6.76 8.57
N ILE A 10 16.47 6.23 7.80
CA ILE A 10 16.22 5.09 6.91
C ILE A 10 15.84 3.84 7.71
N ARG A 11 16.51 3.60 8.85
CA ARG A 11 16.20 2.46 9.73
C ARG A 11 14.80 2.57 10.34
N GLU A 12 14.37 3.77 10.71
CA GLU A 12 12.99 4.03 11.18
C GLU A 12 11.96 3.73 10.10
N ILE A 13 12.14 4.27 8.88
CA ILE A 13 11.25 4.01 7.75
C ILE A 13 11.16 2.52 7.45
N GLN A 14 12.29 1.81 7.45
CA GLN A 14 12.30 0.36 7.25
C GLN A 14 11.61 -0.41 8.37
N LYS A 15 11.66 0.09 9.62
CA LYS A 15 10.93 -0.51 10.74
C LYS A 15 9.43 -0.36 10.53
N GLU A 16 8.98 0.84 10.20
CA GLU A 16 7.57 1.12 9.91
C GLU A 16 7.06 0.25 8.74
N ARG A 17 7.82 0.15 7.64
CA ARG A 17 7.48 -0.73 6.50
C ARG A 17 7.35 -2.20 6.91
N ARG A 18 8.23 -2.70 7.79
CA ARG A 18 8.12 -4.07 8.32
C ARG A 18 6.87 -4.25 9.17
N ASP A 19 6.50 -3.26 9.98
CA ASP A 19 5.32 -3.34 10.82
C ASP A 19 4.03 -3.29 9.98
N ILE A 20 4.00 -2.52 8.88
CA ILE A 20 2.93 -2.52 7.87
C ILE A 20 2.80 -3.91 7.23
N ASN A 21 3.92 -4.51 6.78
CA ASN A 21 3.93 -5.83 6.13
C ASN A 21 3.61 -7.01 7.07
N ARG A 22 3.46 -6.78 8.38
CA ARG A 22 3.05 -7.80 9.37
C ARG A 22 1.56 -7.81 9.65
N ARG A 23 0.81 -6.85 9.10
CA ARG A 23 -0.64 -6.77 9.25
C ARG A 23 -1.33 -7.40 8.04
N GLU A 24 -2.57 -7.83 8.20
CA GLU A 24 -3.41 -8.15 7.05
C GLU A 24 -3.75 -6.86 6.30
N LEU A 25 -3.75 -6.90 4.97
CA LEU A 25 -3.94 -5.70 4.16
C LEU A 25 -5.32 -5.05 4.41
N CYS A 26 -6.33 -5.86 4.69
CA CYS A 26 -7.70 -5.40 5.01
C CYS A 26 -7.83 -4.71 6.36
N ASP A 27 -6.84 -4.84 7.25
CA ASP A 27 -6.85 -4.24 8.59
C ASP A 27 -6.14 -2.87 8.63
N ILE A 28 -5.72 -2.36 7.46
CA ILE A 28 -4.96 -1.12 7.34
C ILE A 28 -5.85 -0.04 6.76
N ASP A 29 -6.06 1.02 7.52
CA ASP A 29 -6.64 2.26 7.01
C ASP A 29 -5.57 3.08 6.27
N PHE A 30 -5.76 3.30 4.98
CA PHE A 30 -4.84 4.09 4.16
C PHE A 30 -5.29 5.55 4.11
N TYR A 31 -4.36 6.48 4.31
CA TYR A 31 -4.60 7.92 4.20
C TYR A 31 -3.66 8.54 3.17
N GLU A 32 -4.19 9.40 2.30
CA GLU A 32 -3.42 10.23 1.35
C GLU A 32 -3.89 11.69 1.50
N ASP A 33 -2.96 12.64 1.60
CA ASP A 33 -3.24 14.07 1.84
C ASP A 33 -4.21 14.34 3.02
N GLY A 34 -4.09 13.54 4.08
CA GLY A 34 -4.90 13.66 5.29
C GLY A 34 -6.34 13.16 5.16
N LYS A 35 -6.68 12.48 4.05
CA LYS A 35 -8.01 11.89 3.83
C LYS A 35 -7.91 10.37 3.80
N LEU A 36 -8.89 9.71 4.42
CA LEU A 36 -9.05 8.26 4.33
C LEU A 36 -9.33 7.86 2.88
N LEU A 37 -8.60 6.88 2.37
CA LEU A 37 -8.82 6.29 1.06
C LEU A 37 -9.94 5.26 1.15
N GLU A 38 -11.02 5.47 0.40
CA GLU A 38 -12.06 4.46 0.20
C GLU A 38 -11.61 3.48 -0.89
N ILE A 39 -11.09 2.33 -0.47
CA ILE A 39 -10.58 1.29 -1.37
C ILE A 39 -11.63 0.19 -1.51
N ASP A 40 -11.97 -0.17 -2.74
CA ASP A 40 -12.87 -1.29 -3.01
C ASP A 40 -12.28 -2.60 -2.43
N PRO A 41 -13.03 -3.34 -1.59
CA PRO A 41 -12.58 -4.63 -1.07
C PRO A 41 -12.14 -5.64 -2.15
N GLU A 42 -12.66 -5.57 -3.37
CA GLU A 42 -12.21 -6.41 -4.48
C GLU A 42 -10.79 -6.08 -4.96
N ILE A 43 -10.36 -4.81 -4.87
CA ILE A 43 -8.97 -4.41 -5.12
C ILE A 43 -8.04 -5.09 -4.10
N ILE A 44 -8.41 -5.04 -2.82
CA ILE A 44 -7.64 -5.66 -1.73
C ILE A 44 -7.53 -7.17 -1.96
N LYS A 45 -8.67 -7.84 -2.22
CA LYS A 45 -8.69 -9.28 -2.52
C LYS A 45 -7.80 -9.62 -3.71
N HIS A 46 -7.91 -8.88 -4.82
CA HIS A 46 -7.11 -9.14 -6.00
C HIS A 46 -5.61 -8.99 -5.71
N PHE A 47 -5.23 -7.95 -4.96
CA PHE A 47 -3.84 -7.74 -4.58
C PHE A 47 -3.29 -8.85 -3.69
N MET A 48 -4.08 -9.38 -2.76
CA MET A 48 -3.64 -10.50 -1.89
C MET A 48 -3.22 -11.75 -2.68
N PHE A 49 -3.72 -11.94 -3.91
CA PHE A 49 -3.31 -13.06 -4.79
C PHE A 49 -2.03 -12.78 -5.60
N THR A 50 -1.48 -11.58 -5.57
CA THR A 50 -0.27 -11.20 -6.33
C THR A 50 1.01 -11.76 -5.73
N GLY A 51 1.00 -12.13 -4.44
CA GLY A 51 2.20 -12.54 -3.69
C GLY A 51 3.13 -11.38 -3.30
N LEU A 52 2.73 -10.14 -3.57
CA LEU A 52 3.44 -8.93 -3.16
C LEU A 52 3.11 -8.52 -1.72
N ASN A 53 3.96 -7.70 -1.11
CA ASN A 53 3.76 -7.26 0.27
C ASN A 53 2.89 -5.98 0.35
N ASN A 54 2.40 -5.64 1.55
CA ASN A 54 1.52 -4.50 1.76
C ASN A 54 2.17 -3.16 1.37
N THR A 55 3.48 -3.00 1.52
CA THR A 55 4.14 -1.76 1.06
C THR A 55 4.23 -1.68 -0.46
N ASP A 56 4.26 -2.80 -1.17
CA ASP A 56 4.19 -2.81 -2.64
C ASP A 56 2.81 -2.35 -3.14
N PHE A 57 1.74 -2.59 -2.36
CA PHE A 57 0.39 -2.06 -2.64
C PHE A 57 0.38 -0.53 -2.74
N ILE A 58 1.18 0.11 -1.89
CA ILE A 58 1.36 1.56 -1.83
C ILE A 58 2.32 2.02 -2.93
N ASP A 59 3.51 1.41 -3.02
CA ASP A 59 4.58 1.82 -3.94
C ASP A 59 4.17 1.68 -5.41
N SER A 60 3.23 0.77 -5.73
CA SER A 60 2.70 0.57 -7.08
C SER A 60 1.42 1.34 -7.38
N ASP A 61 0.90 2.13 -6.44
CA ASP A 61 -0.39 2.81 -6.54
C ASP A 61 -1.55 1.84 -6.88
N PHE A 62 -1.47 0.58 -6.47
CA PHE A 62 -2.43 -0.46 -6.89
C PHE A 62 -3.87 -0.13 -6.45
N TYR A 63 -4.01 0.54 -5.31
CA TYR A 63 -5.30 1.03 -4.79
C TYR A 63 -5.99 2.07 -5.68
N LYS A 64 -5.26 2.70 -6.62
CA LYS A 64 -5.82 3.62 -7.63
C LYS A 64 -6.32 2.88 -8.88
N THR A 65 -6.26 1.55 -8.91
CA THR A 65 -6.69 0.76 -10.06
C THR A 65 -8.21 0.81 -10.20
N GLU A 66 -8.69 1.34 -11.33
CA GLU A 66 -10.10 1.28 -11.71
C GLU A 66 -10.50 -0.15 -12.08
N PHE A 67 -11.10 -0.90 -11.15
CA PHE A 67 -11.81 -2.12 -11.51
C PHE A 67 -13.10 -1.72 -12.24
N LYS A 68 -13.02 -1.65 -13.57
CA LYS A 68 -14.21 -1.60 -14.40
C LYS A 68 -14.95 -2.93 -14.24
N ASN A 69 -15.92 -2.96 -13.33
CA ASN A 69 -17.01 -3.92 -13.38
C ASN A 69 -17.71 -3.74 -14.74
N LYS A 70 -17.27 -4.46 -15.77
CA LYS A 70 -18.11 -4.72 -16.93
C LYS A 70 -19.08 -5.83 -16.51
N PRO A 71 -20.38 -5.56 -16.35
CA PRO A 71 -21.35 -6.64 -16.33
C PRO A 71 -21.28 -7.29 -17.72
N SER A 72 -20.75 -8.49 -17.79
CA SER A 72 -20.69 -9.27 -19.01
C SER A 72 -21.68 -10.42 -18.88
N GLY A 73 -22.91 -10.19 -19.34
CA GLY A 73 -23.87 -11.22 -19.73
C GLY A 73 -24.65 -11.87 -18.61
#